data_AF-A0A2M8EUT2-F1
#
_entry.id   AF-A0A2M8EUT2-F1
#
_cell.length_a   1.000
_cell.length_b   1.000
_cell.length_c   1.000
_cell.angle_alpha   90.00
_cell.angle_beta   90.00
_cell.angle_gamma   90.00
#
_symmetry.space_group_name_H-M   'P 1'
#
loop_
_entity.id
_entity.type
_entity.pdbx_description
1 polymer ?
#
loop_
_entity_poly.entity_id
_entity_poly.type
_entity_poly.pdbx_seq_one_letter_code
_entity_poly.pdbx_strand_id
1 'polypeptide(L)'
;MIKTKISKNNFKNLKKVCACCGKEIEVKVFTNRHYRGGHYFGKIPLYKKDELNKAIKAGTRKTRIGKMTVEVLKKDPKPYKYEEYWECNVCYK
;
A
#
# COMPACT_ATOMS: atom_id res chain seq x y z
N MET A 1 -37.91 -24.65 -22.21
CA MET A 1 -37.54 -23.81 -21.04
C MET A 1 -36.19 -24.27 -20.51
N ILE A 2 -35.10 -23.69 -20.99
CA ILE A 2 -33.74 -24.02 -20.52
C ILE A 2 -33.46 -23.11 -19.33
N LYS A 3 -33.40 -23.68 -18.12
CA LYS A 3 -32.95 -22.99 -16.91
C LYS A 3 -31.44 -22.80 -17.01
N THR A 4 -31.01 -21.66 -17.53
CA THR A 4 -29.59 -21.26 -17.53
C THR A 4 -29.17 -20.97 -16.09
N LYS A 5 -28.43 -21.91 -15.48
CA LYS A 5 -27.66 -21.66 -14.26
C LYS A 5 -26.64 -20.56 -14.56
N ILE A 6 -26.89 -19.34 -14.08
CA ILE A 6 -25.92 -18.25 -14.11
C ILE A 6 -24.88 -18.55 -13.01
N SER A 7 -23.84 -19.30 -13.35
CA SER A 7 -22.64 -19.39 -12.52
C SER A 7 -21.58 -18.44 -13.04
N LYS A 8 -21.12 -17.50 -12.22
CA LYS A 8 -19.71 -17.08 -12.04
C LYS A 8 -19.71 -15.74 -11.31
N ASN A 9 -19.44 -15.79 -10.00
CA ASN A 9 -19.06 -14.60 -9.27
C ASN A 9 -17.79 -14.03 -9.94
N ASN A 10 -17.92 -12.88 -10.62
CA ASN A 10 -16.85 -12.21 -11.36
C ASN A 10 -15.90 -11.45 -10.41
N PHE A 11 -15.51 -12.07 -9.29
CA PHE A 11 -14.63 -11.46 -8.31
C PHE A 11 -13.68 -12.48 -7.67
N LYS A 12 -12.49 -12.01 -7.31
CA LYS A 12 -11.50 -12.73 -6.53
C LYS A 12 -11.49 -12.19 -5.11
N ASN A 13 -11.55 -13.08 -4.13
CA ASN A 13 -11.32 -12.72 -2.74
C ASN A 13 -9.82 -12.70 -2.45
N LEU A 14 -9.36 -11.62 -1.83
CA LEU A 14 -8.02 -11.48 -1.31
C LEU A 14 -8.11 -11.26 0.19
N LYS A 15 -7.32 -12.01 0.94
CA LYS A 15 -7.11 -11.74 2.37
C LYS A 15 -5.94 -10.76 2.50
N LYS A 16 -6.16 -9.68 3.23
CA LYS A 16 -5.15 -8.68 3.56
C LYS A 16 -5.17 -8.41 5.06
N VAL A 17 -4.17 -7.70 5.55
CA VAL A 17 -4.09 -7.32 6.96
C VAL A 17 -4.11 -5.79 7.02
N CYS A 18 -4.94 -5.24 7.93
CA CYS A 18 -4.96 -3.82 8.17
C CYS A 18 -3.64 -3.37 8.83
N ALA A 19 -2.94 -2.42 8.21
CA ALA A 19 -1.68 -1.90 8.72
C ALA A 19 -1.83 -1.12 10.04
N CYS A 20 -3.00 -0.53 10.32
CA CYS A 20 -3.23 0.23 11.55
C CYS A 20 -3.56 -0.67 12.76
N CYS A 21 -4.42 -1.67 12.59
CA CYS A 21 -4.96 -2.47 13.71
C CYS A 21 -4.68 -3.97 13.63
N GLY A 22 -4.01 -4.45 12.58
CA GLY A 22 -3.62 -5.86 12.41
C GLY A 22 -4.76 -6.83 12.10
N LYS A 23 -6.01 -6.36 11.97
CA LYS A 23 -7.16 -7.22 11.63
C LYS A 23 -7.07 -7.74 10.20
N GLU A 24 -7.46 -9.00 9.99
CA GLU A 24 -7.65 -9.55 8.65
C GLU A 24 -8.85 -8.84 7.98
N ILE A 25 -8.67 -8.46 6.72
CA ILE A 25 -9.69 -7.86 5.86
C ILE A 25 -9.89 -8.72 4.62
N GLU A 26 -11.15 -8.91 4.23
CA GLU A 26 -11.52 -9.60 3.00
C GLU A 26 -11.80 -8.58 1.90
N VAL A 27 -10.93 -8.54 0.91
CA VAL A 27 -11.03 -7.62 -0.24
C VAL A 27 -11.57 -8.38 -1.45
N LYS A 28 -12.70 -7.92 -1.99
CA LYS A 28 -13.28 -8.43 -3.23
C LYS A 28 -12.77 -7.61 -4.39
N VAL A 29 -12.00 -8.22 -5.28
CA VAL A 29 -11.49 -7.59 -6.51
C VAL A 29 -12.31 -8.08 -7.70
N PHE A 30 -12.99 -7.17 -8.38
CA PHE A 30 -13.83 -7.47 -9.53
C PHE A 30 -13.01 -7.45 -10.82
N THR A 31 -13.50 -8.12 -11.87
CA THR A 31 -12.83 -8.19 -13.18
C THR A 31 -12.60 -6.83 -13.84
N ASN A 32 -13.43 -5.84 -13.51
CA ASN A 32 -13.32 -4.46 -13.97
C ASN A 32 -12.29 -3.62 -13.16
N ARG A 33 -11.41 -4.27 -12.37
CA ARG A 33 -10.37 -3.64 -11.53
C ARG A 33 -10.89 -2.78 -10.37
N HIS A 34 -12.20 -2.73 -10.14
CA HIS A 34 -12.74 -2.17 -8.91
C HIS A 34 -12.56 -3.16 -7.76
N TYR A 35 -12.49 -2.66 -6.53
CA TYR A 35 -12.41 -3.47 -5.33
C TYR A 35 -13.30 -2.92 -4.21
N ARG A 36 -13.64 -3.78 -3.24
CA ARG A 36 -14.40 -3.45 -2.02
C ARG A 36 -13.86 -4.24 -0.83
N GLY A 37 -14.06 -3.73 0.39
CA GLY A 37 -13.70 -4.44 1.63
C GLY A 37 -12.41 -3.97 2.31
N GLY A 38 -11.84 -2.86 1.86
CA GLY A 38 -10.68 -2.19 2.47
C GLY A 38 -10.25 -1.00 1.63
N HIS A 39 -9.20 -0.31 2.07
CA HIS A 39 -8.61 0.85 1.39
C HIS A 39 -7.13 0.58 1.10
N TYR A 40 -6.76 0.66 -0.17
CA TYR A 40 -5.39 0.45 -0.64
C TYR A 40 -4.69 1.79 -0.91
N PHE A 41 -3.52 1.98 -0.31
CA PHE A 41 -2.74 3.22 -0.43
C PHE A 41 -1.47 3.09 -1.27
N GLY A 42 -1.24 1.92 -1.86
CA GLY A 42 -0.02 1.64 -2.62
C GLY A 42 0.91 0.70 -1.88
N LYS A 43 2.16 0.68 -2.34
CA LYS A 43 3.22 -0.16 -1.80
C LYS A 43 4.23 0.67 -1.04
N ILE A 44 4.48 0.30 0.21
CA ILE A 44 5.49 0.94 1.05
C ILE A 44 6.81 0.19 0.88
N PRO A 45 7.91 0.90 0.57
CA PRO A 45 9.24 0.31 0.56
C PRO A 45 9.69 -0.04 1.98
N LEU A 46 10.20 -1.26 2.15
CA LEU A 46 10.87 -1.69 3.37
C LEU A 46 12.38 -1.64 3.19
N TYR A 47 13.05 -1.08 4.18
CA TYR A 47 14.49 -0.86 4.18
C TYR A 47 15.14 -1.68 5.28
N LYS A 48 16.33 -2.21 5.00
CA LYS A 48 17.17 -2.78 6.06
C LYS A 48 17.75 -1.62 6.88
N LYS A 49 18.01 -1.88 8.17
CA LYS A 49 18.53 -0.88 9.10
C LYS A 49 19.87 -0.28 8.64
N ASP A 50 20.75 -1.08 8.04
CA ASP A 50 22.03 -0.64 7.50
C ASP A 50 21.87 0.31 6.31
N GLU A 51 20.95 0.02 5.38
CA GLU A 51 20.64 0.91 4.25
C GLU A 51 20.02 2.24 4.72
N LEU A 52 19.12 2.19 5.70
CA LEU A 52 18.57 3.40 6.29
C LEU A 52 19.66 4.24 6.98
N ASN A 53 20.57 3.61 7.72
CA ASN A 53 21.69 4.29 8.36
C ASN A 53 22.64 4.94 7.34
N LYS A 54 22.88 4.31 6.18
CA LYS A 54 23.66 4.92 5.09
C LYS A 54 23.00 6.19 4.56
N ALA A 55 21.68 6.17 4.39
CA ALA A 55 20.91 7.35 3.96
C ALA A 55 20.95 8.48 5.01
N ILE A 56 20.78 8.15 6.29
CA ILE A 56 20.87 9.12 7.39
C ILE A 56 22.27 9.73 7.47
N LYS A 57 23.33 8.92 7.39
CA LYS A 57 24.74 9.40 7.39
C LYS A 57 25.07 10.30 6.22
N ALA A 58 24.41 10.12 5.07
CA ALA A 58 24.58 11.01 3.93
C ALA A 58 24.03 12.43 4.22
N GLY A 59 23.10 12.56 5.16
CA GLY A 59 22.48 13.82 5.57
C GLY A 59 21.33 14.27 4.66
N THR A 60 20.84 15.48 4.91
CA THR A 60 19.72 16.09 4.18
C THR A 60 20.17 17.23 3.27
N ARG A 61 19.36 17.56 2.27
CA ARG A 61 19.47 18.75 1.42
C ARG A 61 18.14 19.49 1.42
N LYS A 62 18.17 20.81 1.32
CA LYS A 62 16.96 21.61 1.11
C LYS A 62 16.54 21.51 -0.35
N THR A 63 15.26 21.29 -0.59
CA THR A 63 14.67 21.20 -1.94
C THR A 63 13.35 21.96 -1.94
N ARG A 64 13.09 22.67 -3.04
CA ARG A 64 11.84 23.41 -3.22
C ARG A 64 10.81 22.50 -3.89
N ILE A 65 9.68 22.30 -3.22
CA ILE A 65 8.51 21.61 -3.77
C ILE A 65 7.38 22.65 -3.85
N GLY A 66 7.12 23.14 -5.06
CA GLY A 66 6.21 24.24 -5.30
C GLY A 66 6.65 25.53 -4.59
N LYS A 67 5.83 26.01 -3.65
CA LYS A 67 6.12 27.21 -2.84
C LYS A 67 6.83 26.89 -1.52
N MET A 68 6.96 25.61 -1.15
CA MET A 68 7.53 25.18 0.12
C MET A 68 8.98 24.73 -0.06
N THR A 69 9.83 25.05 0.91
CA THR A 69 11.17 24.49 1.02
C THR A 69 11.15 23.41 2.09
N VAL A 70 11.57 22.20 1.72
CA VAL A 70 11.62 21.03 2.61
C VAL A 70 13.04 20.47 2.66
N GLU A 71 13.38 19.83 3.78
CA GLU A 71 14.58 19.02 3.87
C GLU A 71 14.28 17.59 3.43
N VAL A 72 15.03 17.12 2.43
CA VAL A 72 14.94 15.77 1.90
C VAL A 72 16.27 15.06 2.10
N LEU A 73 16.25 13.73 2.19
CA LEU A 73 17.50 12.96 2.26
C LEU A 73 18.34 13.20 0.99
N LYS A 74 19.67 13.29 1.16
CA LYS A 74 20.60 13.37 0.01
C LYS A 74 20.66 12.05 -0.76
N LYS A 75 20.35 10.94 -0.09
CA LYS A 75 20.36 9.59 -0.65
C LYS A 75 19.13 8.85 -0.16
N ASP A 76 18.41 8.24 -1.09
CA ASP A 76 17.31 7.35 -0.75
C ASP A 76 17.87 5.98 -0.29
N PRO A 77 17.35 5.40 0.80
CA PRO A 77 17.72 4.05 1.19
C PRO A 77 17.25 3.04 0.14
N LYS A 78 18.08 2.03 -0.17
CA LYS A 78 17.71 1.00 -1.15
C LYS A 78 16.68 0.04 -0.54
N PRO A 79 15.47 -0.09 -1.12
CA PRO A 79 14.46 -1.01 -0.62
C PRO A 79 14.85 -2.45 -0.93
N TYR A 80 14.57 -3.36 0.01
CA TYR A 80 14.73 -4.81 -0.21
C TYR A 80 13.39 -5.49 -0.53
N LYS A 81 12.26 -4.88 -0.13
CA LYS A 81 10.91 -5.36 -0.38
C LYS A 81 9.95 -4.19 -0.48
N TYR A 82 8.83 -4.43 -1.14
CA TYR A 82 7.67 -3.55 -1.15
C TYR A 82 6.49 -4.31 -0.58
N GLU A 83 5.85 -3.74 0.44
CA GLU A 83 4.64 -4.31 1.04
C GLU A 83 3.44 -3.46 0.68
N GLU A 84 2.31 -4.11 0.42
CA GLU A 84 1.05 -3.39 0.19
C GLU A 84 0.51 -2.83 1.50
N TYR A 85 0.15 -1.55 1.50
CA TYR A 85 -0.47 -0.91 2.64
C TYR A 85 -1.99 -0.86 2.49
N TRP A 86 -2.67 -1.53 3.40
CA TRP A 86 -4.11 -1.68 3.44
C TRP A 86 -4.67 -1.20 4.78
N GLU A 87 -5.80 -0.50 4.74
CA GLU A 87 -6.56 -0.14 5.94
C GLU A 87 -7.98 -0.72 5.88
N CYS A 88 -8.51 -1.07 7.04
CA CYS A 88 -9.91 -1.47 7.15
C CYS A 88 -10.82 -0.23 7.15
N ASN A 89 -12.10 -0.42 6.82
CA ASN A 89 -13.09 0.67 6.77
C ASN A 89 -13.25 1.41 8.11
N VAL A 90 -12.84 0.80 9.23
CA VAL A 90 -12.90 1.44 10.55
C VAL A 90 -11.71 2.35 10.79
N CYS A 91 -10.51 1.95 10.36
CA CYS A 91 -9.28 2.74 10.56
C CYS A 91 -9.13 3.89 9.57
N TYR A 92 -9.71 3.75 8.37
CA TYR A 92 -9.66 4.80 7.34
C TYR A 92 -10.55 6.03 7.63
N LYS A 93 -11.42 5.96 8.64
CA LYS A 93 -12.45 6.98 8.90
C LYS A 93 -11.89 8.38 9.14
#